data_AF-A0A4Q6JDZ0-F1
#
_entry.id   AF-A0A4Q6JDZ0-F1
#
_cell.length_a   1.000
_cell.length_b   1.000
_cell.length_c   1.000
_cell.angle_alpha   90.00
_cell.angle_beta   90.00
_cell.angle_gamma   90.00
#
_symmetry.space_group_name_H-M   'P 1'
#
loop_
_entity.id
_entity.type
_entity.pdbx_description
1 polymer ?
#
loop_
_entity_poly.entity_id
_entity_poly.type
_entity_poly.pdbx_seq_one_letter_code
_entity_poly.pdbx_strand_id
1 'polypeptide(L)'
;MTNILTPILEFIELDAEQNPVVDEQGLPSLIQGPVGLKDIPGLIAKGKIDNLTTFAELQSKHEQYVWAKEYVDYLAERNKVEHYNANLPEPVANEDGSVTEVEPKPLPVAPVRPAVRTVDEVLEPYQKQINKLKGIEYKGVFVSLNESNQNGLSALKSALELATEFGEAEAFFPVNFNAETAQGVQVVTLGNEAEFKQLGLNFIMARKAYFE
;
A
#
# COMPACT_ATOMS: atom_id res chain seq x y z
N MET A 1 28.06 4.01 -25.78
CA MET A 1 27.91 4.67 -24.46
C MET A 1 26.54 4.32 -23.95
N THR A 2 26.43 3.54 -22.88
CA THR A 2 25.15 3.30 -22.22
C THR A 2 24.67 4.64 -21.67
N ASN A 3 23.53 5.13 -22.13
CA ASN A 3 22.99 6.39 -21.63
C ASN A 3 22.70 6.20 -20.13
N ILE A 4 23.50 6.86 -19.28
CA ILE A 4 23.47 6.74 -17.82
C ILE A 4 22.13 7.22 -17.22
N LEU A 5 21.32 7.93 -18.00
CA LEU A 5 19.99 8.40 -17.61
C LEU A 5 18.88 7.39 -17.94
N THR A 6 19.15 6.37 -18.76
CA THR A 6 18.17 5.34 -19.17
C THR A 6 17.36 4.78 -18.00
N PRO A 7 17.96 4.47 -16.84
CA PRO A 7 17.22 3.88 -15.73
C PRO A 7 16.12 4.78 -15.14
N ILE A 8 16.29 6.10 -15.24
CA ILE A 8 15.39 7.08 -14.61
C ILE A 8 14.57 7.91 -15.60
N LEU A 9 14.59 7.59 -16.90
CA LEU A 9 13.95 8.39 -17.95
C LEU A 9 12.49 8.76 -17.65
N GLU A 10 11.71 7.82 -17.10
CA GLU A 10 10.29 8.03 -16.77
C GLU A 10 10.06 8.98 -15.58
N PHE A 11 11.10 9.31 -14.83
CA PHE A 11 11.05 10.23 -13.69
C PHE A 11 11.58 11.62 -14.02
N ILE A 12 12.14 11.84 -15.22
CA ILE A 12 12.76 13.12 -15.58
C ILE A 12 11.68 14.14 -15.94
N GLU A 13 11.78 15.32 -15.37
CA GLU A 13 10.95 16.47 -15.75
C GLU A 13 11.39 17.01 -17.12
N LEU A 14 10.43 17.22 -18.02
CA LEU A 14 10.65 17.76 -19.35
C LEU A 14 10.07 19.16 -19.46
N ASP A 15 10.76 20.04 -20.17
CA ASP A 15 10.28 21.37 -20.51
C ASP A 15 9.24 21.36 -21.65
N ALA A 16 8.79 22.55 -22.06
CA ALA A 16 7.81 22.71 -23.13
C ALA A 16 8.30 22.20 -24.50
N GLU A 17 9.62 22.09 -24.69
CA GLU A 17 10.28 21.63 -25.92
C GLU A 17 10.65 20.13 -25.86
N GLN A 18 10.23 19.42 -24.80
CA GLN A 18 10.55 18.01 -24.54
C GLN A 18 12.03 17.75 -24.21
N ASN A 19 12.76 18.76 -23.74
CA ASN A 19 14.11 18.60 -23.24
C ASN A 19 14.11 18.35 -21.71
N PRO A 20 15.04 17.53 -21.18
CA PRO A 20 15.22 17.39 -19.74
C PRO A 20 15.51 18.72 -19.06
N VAL A 21 14.74 19.03 -18.02
CA VAL A 21 15.08 20.12 -17.10
C VAL A 21 16.29 19.68 -16.28
N VAL A 22 17.38 20.44 -16.32
CA VAL A 22 18.63 20.12 -15.61
C VAL A 22 19.02 21.22 -14.62
N ASP A 23 19.73 20.83 -13.57
CA ASP A 23 20.32 21.75 -12.61
C ASP A 23 21.64 22.37 -13.10
N GLU A 24 22.28 23.19 -12.26
CA GLU A 24 23.57 23.85 -12.55
C GLU A 24 24.72 22.86 -12.82
N GLN A 25 24.58 21.60 -12.39
CA GLN A 25 25.56 20.53 -12.57
C GLN A 25 25.23 19.66 -13.80
N GLY A 26 24.17 19.99 -14.53
CA GLY A 26 23.69 19.24 -15.69
C GLY A 26 22.94 17.95 -15.32
N LEU A 27 22.52 17.80 -14.06
CA LEU A 27 21.75 16.63 -13.61
C LEU A 27 20.25 16.87 -13.82
N PRO A 28 19.49 15.85 -14.22
CA PRO A 28 18.06 16.01 -14.47
C PRO A 28 17.27 16.27 -13.18
N SER A 29 16.33 17.21 -13.26
CA SER A 29 15.27 17.38 -12.27
C SER A 29 14.24 16.27 -12.41
N LEU A 30 13.69 15.81 -11.28
CA LEU A 30 12.67 14.76 -11.27
C LEU A 30 11.27 15.36 -11.25
N ILE A 31 10.33 14.69 -11.92
CA ILE A 31 8.90 15.01 -11.80
C ILE A 31 8.45 14.99 -10.34
N GLN A 32 7.37 15.71 -10.05
CA GLN A 32 6.80 15.66 -8.71
C GLN A 32 6.41 14.22 -8.33
N GLY A 33 6.97 13.74 -7.23
CA GLY A 33 6.65 12.41 -6.70
C GLY A 33 5.19 12.26 -6.25
N PRO A 34 4.75 11.02 -5.96
CA PRO A 34 3.38 10.76 -5.55
C PRO A 34 2.95 11.57 -4.32
N VAL A 35 1.79 12.22 -4.42
CA VAL A 35 1.19 13.01 -3.33
C VAL A 35 0.07 12.23 -2.64
N GLY A 36 -0.18 12.55 -1.37
CA GLY A 36 -1.29 11.96 -0.62
C GLY A 36 -1.04 10.58 -0.03
N LEU A 37 0.22 10.12 0.04
CA LEU A 37 0.60 8.88 0.71
C LEU A 37 0.09 8.86 2.16
N LYS A 38 -0.43 7.72 2.60
CA LYS A 38 -0.91 7.49 3.96
C LYS A 38 -0.27 6.23 4.53
N ASP A 39 -0.11 6.24 5.84
CA ASP A 39 0.34 5.09 6.62
C ASP A 39 -0.76 4.00 6.64
N ILE A 40 -0.57 2.94 5.85
CA ILE A 40 -1.50 1.81 5.74
C ILE A 40 -1.76 1.14 7.10
N PRO A 41 -0.72 0.74 7.88
CA PRO A 41 -0.90 0.26 9.25
C PRO A 41 -1.77 1.17 10.13
N GLY A 42 -1.50 2.49 10.12
CA GLY A 42 -2.26 3.47 10.91
C GLY A 42 -3.71 3.64 10.45
N LEU A 43 -4.01 3.47 9.16
CA LEU A 43 -5.38 3.45 8.65
C LEU A 43 -6.14 2.21 9.11
N ILE A 44 -5.51 1.04 9.03
CA ILE A 44 -6.08 -0.24 9.47
C ILE A 44 -6.36 -0.20 10.98
N ALA A 45 -5.42 0.30 11.78
CA ALA A 45 -5.60 0.47 13.22
C ALA A 45 -6.79 1.38 13.58
N LYS A 46 -7.12 2.35 12.71
CA LYS A 46 -8.28 3.24 12.85
C LYS A 46 -9.56 2.67 12.25
N GLY A 47 -9.55 1.43 11.76
CA GLY A 47 -10.69 0.80 11.10
C GLY A 47 -11.01 1.35 9.71
N LYS A 48 -10.13 2.16 9.10
CA LYS A 48 -10.37 2.83 7.82
C LYS A 48 -9.81 2.00 6.66
N ILE A 49 -10.67 1.23 6.02
CA ILE A 49 -10.23 0.23 5.02
C ILE A 49 -10.70 0.50 3.57
N ASP A 50 -11.51 1.52 3.34
CA ASP A 50 -12.17 1.73 2.03
C ASP A 50 -11.22 2.05 0.88
N ASN A 51 -10.13 2.77 1.16
CA ASN A 51 -9.20 3.29 0.13
C ASN A 51 -7.82 2.64 0.19
N LEU A 52 -7.69 1.47 0.82
CA LEU A 52 -6.38 0.81 0.98
C LEU A 52 -5.72 0.45 -0.35
N THR A 53 -6.50 0.06 -1.36
CA THR A 53 -6.02 -0.17 -2.74
C THR A 53 -5.29 1.06 -3.29
N THR A 54 -5.91 2.23 -3.21
CA THR A 54 -5.32 3.49 -3.67
C THR A 54 -4.03 3.82 -2.93
N PHE A 55 -3.99 3.62 -1.61
CA PHE A 55 -2.78 3.89 -0.83
C PHE A 55 -1.66 2.88 -1.11
N ALA A 56 -2.00 1.62 -1.39
CA ALA A 56 -1.03 0.61 -1.81
C ALA A 56 -0.40 0.92 -3.17
N GLU A 57 -1.21 1.37 -4.14
CA GLU A 57 -0.69 1.84 -5.43
C GLU A 57 0.25 3.04 -5.26
N LEU A 58 -0.13 4.01 -4.41
CA LEU A 58 0.70 5.16 -4.10
C LEU A 58 2.01 4.76 -3.41
N GLN A 59 1.99 3.77 -2.53
CA GLN A 59 3.20 3.27 -1.87
C GLN A 59 4.17 2.66 -2.88
N SER A 60 3.68 1.81 -3.79
CA SER A 60 4.51 1.22 -4.85
C SER A 60 5.15 2.30 -5.74
N LYS A 61 4.36 3.29 -6.18
CA LYS A 61 4.89 4.44 -6.94
C LYS A 61 5.90 5.26 -6.14
N HIS A 62 5.66 5.43 -4.83
CA HIS A 62 6.55 6.20 -3.96
C HIS A 62 7.92 5.53 -3.84
N GLU A 63 7.98 4.20 -3.71
CA GLU A 63 9.22 3.44 -3.64
C GLU A 63 10.06 3.58 -4.91
N GLN A 64 9.41 3.54 -6.08
CA GLN A 64 10.07 3.77 -7.36
C GLN A 64 10.63 5.21 -7.45
N TYR A 65 9.86 6.19 -6.97
CA TYR A 65 10.29 7.58 -6.94
C TYR A 65 11.45 7.84 -5.96
N VAL A 66 11.44 7.21 -4.77
CA VAL A 66 12.55 7.28 -3.80
C VAL A 66 13.83 6.72 -4.42
N TRP A 67 13.74 5.57 -5.09
CA TRP A 67 14.88 5.03 -5.83
C TRP A 67 15.39 5.98 -6.91
N ALA A 68 14.49 6.65 -7.66
CA ALA A 68 14.91 7.60 -8.69
C ALA A 68 15.70 8.78 -8.09
N LYS A 69 15.32 9.26 -6.89
CA LYS A 69 16.10 10.26 -6.15
C LYS A 69 17.49 9.75 -5.77
N GLU A 70 17.56 8.56 -5.18
CA GLU A 70 18.84 7.94 -4.84
C GLU A 70 19.73 7.76 -6.08
N TYR A 71 19.13 7.48 -7.24
CA TYR A 71 19.85 7.36 -8.50
C TYR A 71 20.42 8.71 -8.97
N VAL A 72 19.68 9.82 -8.81
CA VAL A 72 20.21 11.17 -9.09
C VAL A 72 21.36 11.52 -8.14
N ASP A 73 21.24 11.19 -6.86
CA ASP A 73 22.33 11.37 -5.88
C ASP A 73 23.58 10.56 -6.28
N TYR A 74 23.37 9.33 -6.78
CA TYR A 74 24.44 8.51 -7.36
C TYR A 74 25.12 9.19 -8.56
N LEU A 75 24.35 9.78 -9.48
CA LEU A 75 24.90 10.50 -10.64
C LEU A 75 25.72 11.71 -10.20
N ALA A 76 25.27 12.45 -9.18
CA ALA A 76 26.01 13.57 -8.62
C ALA A 76 27.36 13.13 -8.04
N GLU A 77 27.38 12.05 -7.25
CA GLU A 77 28.61 11.53 -6.67
C GLU A 77 29.54 10.97 -7.75
N ARG A 78 28.98 10.28 -8.74
CA ARG A 78 29.73 9.78 -9.89
C ARG A 78 30.42 10.93 -10.63
N ASN A 79 29.70 12.01 -10.93
CA ASN A 79 30.26 13.18 -11.60
C ASN A 79 31.41 13.79 -10.80
N LYS A 80 31.31 13.86 -9.46
CA LYS A 80 32.39 14.34 -8.58
C LYS A 80 33.62 13.44 -8.64
N VAL A 81 33.43 12.12 -8.58
CA VAL A 81 34.53 11.15 -8.66
C VAL A 81 35.20 11.18 -10.03
N GLU A 82 34.41 11.23 -11.11
CA GLU A 82 34.94 11.34 -12.48
C GLU A 82 35.72 12.64 -12.67
N HIS A 83 35.21 13.77 -12.16
CA HIS A 83 35.94 15.04 -12.18
C HIS A 83 37.24 14.98 -11.38
N TYR A 84 37.22 14.39 -10.19
CA TYR A 84 38.44 14.21 -9.38
C TYR A 84 39.47 13.33 -10.10
N ASN A 85 39.04 12.19 -10.65
CA ASN A 85 39.91 11.24 -11.35
C ASN A 85 40.48 11.80 -12.66
N ALA A 86 39.75 12.69 -13.33
CA ALA A 86 40.22 13.39 -14.51
C ALA A 86 41.26 14.46 -14.20
N ASN A 87 41.33 14.94 -12.95
CA ASN A 87 42.20 16.02 -12.50
C ASN A 87 43.11 15.58 -11.34
N LEU A 88 43.69 14.38 -11.44
CA LEU A 88 44.61 13.87 -10.41
C LEU A 88 45.85 14.76 -10.31
N PRO A 89 46.31 15.10 -9.09
CA PRO A 89 47.57 15.82 -8.90
C PRO A 89 48.75 15.08 -9.51
N GLU A 90 49.73 15.83 -10.01
CA GLU A 90 51.00 15.23 -10.45
C GLU A 90 51.70 14.53 -9.28
N PRO A 91 52.38 13.39 -9.53
CA PRO A 91 53.16 12.72 -8.49
C PRO A 91 54.21 13.64 -7.87
N VAL A 92 54.30 13.65 -6.54
CA VAL A 92 55.25 14.50 -5.81
C VAL A 92 56.45 13.67 -5.36
N ALA A 93 57.65 14.08 -5.75
CA ALA A 93 58.89 13.49 -5.24
C ALA A 93 59.16 14.00 -3.80
N ASN A 94 59.30 13.07 -2.86
CA ASN A 94 59.62 13.34 -1.47
C ASN A 94 61.14 13.46 -1.27
N GLU A 95 61.55 14.10 -0.16
CA GLU A 95 62.97 14.32 0.18
C GLU A 95 63.78 13.02 0.37
N ASP A 96 63.12 11.90 0.61
CA ASP A 96 63.73 10.56 0.74
C ASP A 96 63.91 9.83 -0.61
N GLY A 97 63.54 10.48 -1.73
CA GLY A 97 63.61 9.92 -3.07
C GLY A 97 62.43 9.02 -3.44
N SER A 98 61.42 8.86 -2.57
CA SER A 98 60.16 8.21 -2.91
C SER A 98 59.23 9.15 -3.68
N VAL A 99 58.30 8.60 -4.46
CA VAL A 99 57.28 9.37 -5.20
C VAL A 99 55.91 9.04 -4.62
N THR A 100 55.17 10.06 -4.20
CA THR A 100 53.77 9.91 -3.78
C THR A 100 52.88 10.05 -5.02
N GLU A 101 52.28 8.94 -5.46
CA GLU A 101 51.24 8.94 -6.50
C GLU A 101 49.85 9.03 -5.86
N VAL A 102 48.98 9.87 -6.40
CA VAL A 102 47.59 9.96 -5.94
C VAL A 102 46.74 8.99 -6.75
N GLU A 103 46.17 7.99 -6.08
CA GLU A 103 45.34 6.99 -6.75
C GLU A 103 43.95 7.53 -7.12
N PRO A 104 43.39 7.08 -8.26
CA PRO A 104 42.00 7.35 -8.61
C PRO A 104 41.03 6.79 -7.55
N LYS A 105 39.95 7.53 -7.30
CA LYS A 105 38.83 7.05 -6.48
C LYS A 105 37.99 6.04 -7.25
N PRO A 106 37.48 4.97 -6.61
CA PRO A 106 36.55 4.05 -7.26
C PRO A 106 35.24 4.76 -7.59
N LEU A 107 34.63 4.41 -8.71
CA LEU A 107 33.29 4.91 -9.05
C LEU A 107 32.27 4.41 -8.03
N PRO A 108 31.27 5.23 -7.67
CA PRO A 108 30.21 4.79 -6.78
C PRO A 108 29.40 3.66 -7.43
N VAL A 109 28.74 2.87 -6.59
CA VAL A 109 27.85 1.79 -7.03
C VAL A 109 26.44 2.35 -7.23
N ALA A 110 25.83 2.04 -8.38
CA ALA A 110 24.46 2.47 -8.66
C ALA A 110 23.46 1.78 -7.71
N PRO A 111 22.44 2.50 -7.20
CA PRO A 111 21.43 1.91 -6.35
C PRO A 111 20.56 0.93 -7.15
N VAL A 112 20.22 -0.20 -6.52
CA VAL A 112 19.39 -1.23 -7.15
C VAL A 112 17.93 -0.79 -7.13
N ARG A 113 17.29 -0.81 -8.30
CA ARG A 113 15.86 -0.48 -8.43
C ARG A 113 15.01 -1.55 -7.72
N PRO A 114 14.14 -1.17 -6.77
CA PRO A 114 13.23 -2.13 -6.16
C PRO A 114 12.23 -2.66 -7.19
N ALA A 115 11.80 -3.90 -7.02
CA ALA A 115 10.74 -4.47 -7.84
C ALA A 115 9.44 -3.66 -7.66
N VAL A 116 8.71 -3.45 -8.75
CA VAL A 116 7.39 -2.81 -8.68
C VAL A 116 6.43 -3.79 -8.02
N ARG A 117 5.95 -3.45 -6.82
CA ARG A 117 4.98 -4.26 -6.09
C ARG A 117 3.57 -3.95 -6.57
N THR A 118 2.77 -5.00 -6.68
CA THR A 118 1.32 -4.93 -6.90
C THR A 118 0.60 -4.52 -5.61
N VAL A 119 -0.68 -4.12 -5.73
CA VAL A 119 -1.53 -3.83 -4.57
C VAL A 119 -1.58 -5.00 -3.60
N ASP A 120 -1.75 -6.21 -4.13
CA ASP A 120 -1.86 -7.42 -3.33
C ASP A 120 -0.57 -7.67 -2.54
N GLU A 121 0.61 -7.51 -3.17
CA GLU A 121 1.89 -7.66 -2.48
C GLU A 121 2.13 -6.59 -1.40
N VAL A 122 1.59 -5.38 -1.57
CA VAL A 122 1.68 -4.33 -0.55
C VAL A 122 0.73 -4.61 0.63
N LEU A 123 -0.46 -5.17 0.36
CA LEU A 123 -1.49 -5.42 1.36
C LEU A 123 -1.41 -6.80 2.01
N GLU A 124 -0.69 -7.76 1.42
CA GLU A 124 -0.55 -9.14 1.89
C GLU A 124 -0.20 -9.25 3.39
N PRO A 125 0.76 -8.47 3.94
CA PRO A 125 1.09 -8.51 5.36
C PRO A 125 -0.08 -8.14 6.28
N TYR A 126 -1.06 -7.40 5.76
CA TYR A 126 -2.19 -6.87 6.50
C TYR A 126 -3.52 -7.57 6.20
N GLN A 127 -3.53 -8.55 5.29
CA GLN A 127 -4.75 -9.15 4.77
C GLN A 127 -5.65 -9.73 5.88
N LYS A 128 -5.05 -10.35 6.91
CA LYS A 128 -5.79 -10.86 8.07
C LYS A 128 -6.53 -9.75 8.84
N GLN A 129 -5.88 -8.60 9.03
CA GLN A 129 -6.45 -7.46 9.74
C GLN A 129 -7.54 -6.78 8.90
N ILE A 130 -7.29 -6.62 7.59
CA ILE A 130 -8.26 -6.08 6.63
C ILE A 130 -9.51 -6.96 6.60
N ASN A 131 -9.36 -8.28 6.44
CA ASN A 131 -10.49 -9.20 6.40
C ASN A 131 -11.27 -9.22 7.72
N LYS A 132 -10.59 -9.16 8.85
CA LYS A 132 -11.23 -9.02 10.17
C LYS A 132 -12.12 -7.78 10.27
N LEU A 133 -11.68 -6.65 9.71
CA LEU A 133 -12.44 -5.39 9.70
C LEU A 133 -13.58 -5.39 8.68
N LYS A 134 -13.36 -5.95 7.47
CA LYS A 134 -14.42 -6.15 6.46
C LYS A 134 -15.54 -7.04 6.98
N GLY A 135 -15.17 -8.08 7.73
CA GLY A 135 -16.09 -9.09 8.22
C GLY A 135 -16.51 -10.08 7.13
N ILE A 136 -17.80 -10.42 7.06
CA ILE A 136 -18.30 -11.40 6.09
C ILE A 136 -19.07 -10.73 4.97
N GLU A 137 -18.90 -11.21 3.76
CA GLU A 137 -19.75 -10.83 2.64
C GLU A 137 -21.04 -11.67 2.66
N TYR A 138 -22.18 -11.01 2.62
CA TYR A 138 -23.48 -11.67 2.46
C TYR A 138 -24.38 -10.80 1.57
N LYS A 139 -24.83 -11.37 0.44
CA LYS A 139 -25.60 -10.66 -0.60
C LYS A 139 -24.97 -9.32 -1.03
N GLY A 140 -23.63 -9.29 -1.15
CA GLY A 140 -22.87 -8.09 -1.53
C GLY A 140 -22.67 -7.06 -0.42
N VAL A 141 -23.16 -7.33 0.80
CA VAL A 141 -22.96 -6.48 1.98
C VAL A 141 -21.87 -7.08 2.86
N PHE A 142 -20.86 -6.27 3.20
CA PHE A 142 -19.77 -6.64 4.11
C PHE A 142 -20.18 -6.39 5.57
N VAL A 143 -20.76 -7.38 6.22
CA VAL A 143 -21.23 -7.34 7.60
C VAL A 143 -20.04 -7.44 8.55
N SER A 144 -19.75 -6.36 9.29
CA SER A 144 -18.62 -6.31 10.23
C SER A 144 -18.82 -7.24 11.43
N LEU A 145 -17.74 -7.85 11.93
CA LEU A 145 -17.78 -8.82 13.04
C LEU A 145 -17.81 -8.14 14.43
N ASN A 146 -18.69 -7.17 14.61
CA ASN A 146 -18.79 -6.40 15.85
C ASN A 146 -19.94 -6.89 16.78
N GLU A 147 -19.98 -6.36 17.99
CA GLU A 147 -21.01 -6.72 18.98
C GLU A 147 -22.41 -6.26 18.59
N SER A 148 -22.53 -5.11 17.91
CA SER A 148 -23.81 -4.58 17.44
C SER A 148 -24.51 -5.57 16.50
N ASN A 149 -23.77 -6.07 15.48
CA ASN A 149 -24.28 -7.08 14.57
C ASN A 149 -24.54 -8.43 15.26
N GLN A 150 -23.69 -8.84 16.21
CA GLN A 150 -23.94 -10.05 17.00
C GLN A 150 -25.24 -9.95 17.81
N ASN A 151 -25.47 -8.81 18.45
CA ASN A 151 -26.67 -8.55 19.23
C ASN A 151 -27.91 -8.49 18.34
N GLY A 152 -27.81 -7.83 17.18
CA GLY A 152 -28.89 -7.77 16.19
C GLY A 152 -29.27 -9.16 15.66
N LEU A 153 -28.29 -9.99 15.31
CA LEU A 153 -28.54 -11.38 14.89
C LEU A 153 -29.15 -12.22 16.02
N SER A 154 -28.71 -12.01 17.27
CA SER A 154 -29.27 -12.70 18.43
C SER A 154 -30.72 -12.28 18.72
N ALA A 155 -31.04 -10.99 18.58
CA ALA A 155 -32.39 -10.47 18.72
C ALA A 155 -33.34 -11.03 17.65
N LEU A 156 -32.88 -11.09 16.39
CA LEU A 156 -33.65 -11.71 15.31
C LEU A 156 -33.88 -13.21 15.55
N LYS A 157 -32.89 -13.93 16.12
CA LYS A 157 -33.05 -15.34 16.49
C LYS A 157 -34.15 -15.51 17.54
N SER A 158 -34.13 -14.72 18.61
CA SER A 158 -35.16 -14.78 19.65
C SER A 158 -36.55 -14.38 19.13
N ALA A 159 -36.62 -13.40 18.22
CA ALA A 159 -37.88 -13.01 17.61
C ALA A 159 -38.45 -14.10 16.68
N LEU A 160 -37.59 -14.81 15.94
CA LEU A 160 -37.98 -15.97 15.14
C LEU A 160 -38.46 -17.14 16.01
N GLU A 161 -37.78 -17.41 17.12
CA GLU A 161 -38.19 -18.44 18.09
C GLU A 161 -39.60 -18.14 18.62
N LEU A 162 -39.84 -16.88 19.01
CA LEU A 162 -41.17 -16.43 19.46
C LEU A 162 -42.23 -16.57 18.35
N ALA A 163 -41.94 -16.10 17.13
CA ALA A 163 -42.86 -16.25 16.00
C ALA A 163 -43.21 -17.72 15.72
N THR A 164 -42.23 -18.62 15.88
CA THR A 164 -42.43 -20.07 15.74
C THR A 164 -43.33 -20.62 16.84
N GLU A 165 -43.14 -20.21 18.09
CA GLU A 165 -43.98 -20.61 19.22
C GLU A 165 -45.46 -20.20 19.04
N PHE A 166 -45.71 -19.06 18.40
CA PHE A 166 -47.06 -18.58 18.10
C PHE A 166 -47.62 -19.06 16.76
N GLY A 167 -46.88 -19.89 16.00
CA GLY A 167 -47.33 -20.40 14.70
C GLY A 167 -47.27 -19.38 13.54
N GLU A 168 -46.57 -18.26 13.74
CA GLU A 168 -46.45 -17.13 12.81
C GLU A 168 -45.06 -17.07 12.13
N ALA A 169 -44.34 -18.19 12.06
CA ALA A 169 -42.98 -18.26 11.49
C ALA A 169 -42.94 -17.80 10.02
N GLU A 170 -44.00 -18.07 9.25
CA GLU A 170 -44.10 -17.64 7.84
C GLU A 170 -44.29 -16.11 7.71
N ALA A 171 -44.94 -15.46 8.69
CA ALA A 171 -45.13 -14.02 8.71
C ALA A 171 -43.90 -13.25 9.19
N PHE A 172 -42.93 -13.93 9.82
CA PHE A 172 -41.68 -13.33 10.26
C PHE A 172 -40.79 -12.87 9.10
N PHE A 173 -40.84 -13.60 7.98
CA PHE A 173 -40.06 -13.29 6.78
C PHE A 173 -40.92 -12.60 5.72
N PRO A 174 -40.35 -11.68 4.93
CA PRO A 174 -38.96 -11.22 4.95
C PRO A 174 -38.67 -10.27 6.13
N VAL A 175 -37.43 -10.29 6.62
CA VAL A 175 -36.97 -9.37 7.68
C VAL A 175 -35.74 -8.60 7.22
N ASN A 176 -35.67 -7.33 7.61
CA ASN A 176 -34.53 -6.46 7.33
C ASN A 176 -33.57 -6.44 8.52
N PHE A 177 -32.33 -6.81 8.27
CA PHE A 177 -31.24 -6.72 9.23
C PHE A 177 -30.41 -5.47 8.92
N ASN A 178 -30.34 -4.55 9.88
CA ASN A 178 -29.49 -3.35 9.78
C ASN A 178 -28.05 -3.74 10.15
N ALA A 179 -27.26 -4.11 9.14
CA ALA A 179 -25.87 -4.52 9.30
C ALA A 179 -24.96 -3.31 9.41
N GLU A 180 -24.20 -3.21 10.49
CA GLU A 180 -23.03 -2.33 10.54
C GLU A 180 -21.93 -2.89 9.62
N THR A 181 -21.42 -2.02 8.76
CA THR A 181 -20.32 -2.28 7.82
C THR A 181 -19.20 -1.28 8.07
N ALA A 182 -18.02 -1.49 7.48
CA ALA A 182 -16.94 -0.50 7.52
C ALA A 182 -17.34 0.87 6.93
N GLN A 183 -18.39 0.91 6.09
CA GLN A 183 -18.90 2.08 5.39
C GLN A 183 -20.13 2.71 6.06
N GLY A 184 -20.55 2.19 7.21
CA GLY A 184 -21.79 2.58 7.90
C GLY A 184 -22.84 1.48 7.88
N VAL A 185 -24.10 1.84 8.14
CA VAL A 185 -25.20 0.86 8.24
C VAL A 185 -25.77 0.56 6.86
N GLN A 186 -25.89 -0.71 6.51
CA GLN A 186 -26.54 -1.20 5.29
C GLN A 186 -27.63 -2.22 5.65
N VAL A 187 -28.69 -2.27 4.84
CA VAL A 187 -29.82 -3.18 5.07
C VAL A 187 -29.60 -4.48 4.32
N VAL A 188 -29.66 -5.60 5.05
CA VAL A 188 -29.64 -6.95 4.50
C VAL A 188 -31.04 -7.54 4.65
N THR A 189 -31.74 -7.74 3.54
CA THR A 189 -33.06 -8.41 3.54
C THR A 189 -32.88 -9.93 3.54
N LEU A 190 -33.43 -10.57 4.57
CA LEU A 190 -33.49 -12.01 4.74
C LEU A 190 -34.88 -12.48 4.33
N GLY A 191 -34.95 -13.27 3.26
CA GLY A 191 -36.20 -13.72 2.66
C GLY A 191 -36.80 -14.96 3.31
N ASN A 192 -36.01 -15.72 4.08
CA ASN A 192 -36.45 -16.94 4.74
C ASN A 192 -35.50 -17.36 5.87
N GLU A 193 -35.90 -18.39 6.61
CA GLU A 193 -35.14 -18.95 7.74
C GLU A 193 -33.77 -19.50 7.32
N ALA A 194 -33.67 -20.11 6.13
CA ALA A 194 -32.40 -20.68 5.66
C ALA A 194 -31.36 -19.58 5.42
N GLU A 195 -31.78 -18.46 4.84
CA GLU A 195 -30.95 -17.27 4.65
C GLU A 195 -30.46 -16.69 5.98
N PHE A 196 -31.35 -16.56 6.97
CA PHE A 196 -30.99 -16.09 8.30
C PHE A 196 -29.97 -17.01 8.98
N LYS A 197 -30.21 -18.33 8.95
CA LYS A 197 -29.28 -19.33 9.51
C LYS A 197 -27.93 -19.31 8.80
N GLN A 198 -27.91 -19.16 7.48
CA GLN A 198 -26.65 -19.08 6.71
C GLN A 198 -25.84 -17.84 7.10
N LEU A 199 -26.49 -16.67 7.19
CA LEU A 199 -25.83 -15.44 7.64
C LEU A 199 -25.26 -15.61 9.06
N GLY A 200 -26.07 -16.12 9.99
CA GLY A 200 -25.65 -16.35 11.38
C GLY A 200 -24.49 -17.34 11.49
N LEU A 201 -24.53 -18.45 10.75
CA LEU A 201 -23.44 -19.43 10.73
C LEU A 201 -22.16 -18.83 10.16
N ASN A 202 -22.23 -18.15 9.02
CA ASN A 202 -21.08 -17.47 8.41
C ASN A 202 -20.45 -16.48 9.40
N PHE A 203 -21.28 -15.73 10.12
CA PHE A 203 -20.84 -14.73 11.08
C PHE A 203 -20.08 -15.35 12.25
N ILE A 204 -20.64 -16.40 12.87
CA ILE A 204 -20.01 -17.09 14.01
C ILE A 204 -18.71 -17.76 13.58
N MET A 205 -18.70 -18.43 12.42
CA MET A 205 -17.50 -19.09 11.90
C MET A 205 -16.37 -18.09 11.61
N ALA A 206 -16.69 -16.95 11.01
CA ALA A 206 -15.72 -15.90 10.77
C ALA A 206 -15.23 -15.26 12.07
N ARG A 207 -16.12 -15.01 13.04
CA ARG A 207 -15.73 -14.48 14.36
C ARG A 207 -14.77 -15.45 15.07
N LYS A 208 -15.06 -16.75 15.04
CA LYS A 208 -14.15 -17.78 15.54
C LYS A 208 -12.77 -17.70 14.87
N ALA A 209 -12.73 -17.63 13.53
CA ALA A 209 -11.47 -17.60 12.79
C ALA A 209 -10.59 -16.35 13.05
N TYR A 210 -11.19 -15.22 13.43
CA TYR A 210 -10.46 -13.94 13.58
C TYR A 210 -10.25 -13.48 15.03
N PHE A 211 -10.93 -14.09 16.00
CA PHE A 211 -10.90 -13.68 17.41
C PHE A 211 -10.54 -14.80 18.40
N GLU A 212 -10.51 -16.06 17.97
CA GLU A 212 -9.93 -17.20 18.73
C GLU A 212 -8.56 -17.58 18.15
#